data_AF-A0A2W2CSP1-F1
#
_entry.id   AF-A0A2W2CSP1-F1
#
_cell.length_a   1.000
_cell.length_b   1.000
_cell.length_c   1.000
_cell.angle_alpha   90.00
_cell.angle_beta   90.00
_cell.angle_gamma   90.00
#
_symmetry.space_group_name_H-M   'P 1'
#
loop_
_entity.id
_entity.type
_entity.pdbx_description
1 polymer ?
#
loop_
_entity_poly.entity_id
_entity_poly.type
_entity_poly.pdbx_seq_one_letter_code
_entity_poly.pdbx_strand_id
1 'polypeptide(L)'
;MRMTRSLLEELVDVAVDQHGYVRTRDATARGIDGANLREMAARGRLEKVGRGLYRVPFLPRDEHDEYAEAVLWAEGRGIIPHRSDG
;
A
#
# COMPACT_ATOMS: atom_id res chain seq x y z
N MET A 1 -29.25 -7.93 3.32
CA MET A 1 -28.68 -7.89 1.96
C MET A 1 -27.16 -7.84 2.11
N ARG A 2 -26.42 -8.89 1.71
CA ARG A 2 -24.94 -8.84 1.73
C ARG A 2 -24.51 -8.08 0.47
N MET A 3 -24.12 -6.82 0.61
CA MET A 3 -23.38 -6.17 -0.48
C MET A 3 -22.00 -6.82 -0.51
N THR A 4 -21.71 -7.56 -1.58
CA THR A 4 -20.36 -8.06 -1.85
C THR A 4 -19.46 -6.86 -2.08
N ARG A 5 -18.57 -6.56 -1.13
CA ARG A 5 -17.56 -5.52 -1.29
C ARG A 5 -16.66 -5.88 -2.46
N SER A 6 -16.36 -4.87 -3.27
CA SER A 6 -15.41 -4.97 -4.36
C SER A 6 -13.99 -5.10 -3.83
N LEU A 7 -13.09 -5.64 -4.67
CA LEU A 7 -11.68 -5.78 -4.32
C LEU A 7 -11.03 -4.45 -3.95
N LEU A 8 -11.46 -3.35 -4.59
CA LEU A 8 -10.96 -2.01 -4.28
C LEU A 8 -11.38 -1.57 -2.87
N GLU A 9 -12.62 -1.85 -2.45
CA GLU A 9 -13.09 -1.51 -1.11
C GLU A 9 -12.30 -2.26 -0.02
N GLU A 10 -12.05 -3.55 -0.22
CA GLU A 10 -11.22 -4.33 0.71
C GLU A 10 -9.80 -3.77 0.83
N LEU A 11 -9.24 -3.31 -0.29
CA LEU A 11 -7.91 -2.71 -0.33
C LEU A 11 -7.87 -1.29 0.25
N VAL A 12 -8.95 -0.52 0.11
CA VAL A 12 -9.10 0.78 0.76
C VAL A 12 -9.11 0.62 2.27
N ASP A 13 -9.81 -0.38 2.81
CA ASP A 13 -9.79 -0.66 4.24
C ASP A 13 -8.37 -1.03 4.72
N VAL A 14 -7.62 -1.85 3.96
CA VAL A 14 -6.19 -2.12 4.26
C VAL A 14 -5.37 -0.83 4.23
N ALA A 15 -5.65 0.04 3.27
CA ALA A 15 -4.90 1.26 3.04
C ALA A 15 -5.20 2.32 4.09
N VAL A 16 -6.43 2.46 4.57
CA VAL A 16 -6.78 3.41 5.64
C VAL A 16 -6.01 3.08 6.93
N ASP A 17 -5.91 1.80 7.27
CA ASP A 17 -5.09 1.33 8.41
C ASP A 17 -3.58 1.56 8.20
N GLN A 18 -3.15 1.81 6.96
CA GLN A 18 -1.76 1.94 6.55
C GLN A 18 -1.48 3.22 5.76
N HIS A 19 -2.19 4.31 6.10
CA HIS A 19 -1.95 5.65 5.56
C HIS A 19 -1.94 5.75 4.02
N GLY A 20 -2.80 4.99 3.35
CA GLY A 20 -2.95 4.98 1.89
C GLY A 20 -2.17 3.88 1.15
N TYR A 21 -1.46 3.00 1.86
CA TYR A 21 -0.61 1.98 1.28
C TYR A 21 -1.15 0.55 1.46
N VAL A 22 -0.89 -0.30 0.47
CA VAL A 22 -1.24 -1.71 0.48
C VAL A 22 0.02 -2.53 0.24
N ARG A 23 0.38 -3.36 1.21
CA ARG A 23 1.40 -4.40 1.01
C ARG A 23 0.75 -5.67 0.48
N THR A 24 1.48 -6.38 -0.39
CA THR A 24 1.02 -7.64 -0.96
C THR A 24 0.70 -8.66 0.13
N ARG A 25 1.50 -8.72 1.20
CA ARG A 25 1.26 -9.63 2.33
C ARG A 25 -0.07 -9.39 3.05
N ASP A 26 -0.48 -8.12 3.22
CA ASP A 26 -1.73 -7.78 3.91
C ASP A 26 -2.93 -8.06 3.01
N ALA A 27 -2.79 -7.76 1.71
CA ALA A 27 -3.78 -8.14 0.71
C ALA A 27 -3.97 -9.67 0.67
N THR A 28 -2.87 -10.44 0.67
CA THR A 28 -2.92 -11.91 0.69
C THR A 28 -3.55 -12.46 1.97
N ALA A 29 -3.34 -11.82 3.12
CA ALA A 29 -4.01 -12.18 4.37
C ALA A 29 -5.55 -12.01 4.30
N ARG A 30 -6.04 -11.15 3.41
CA ARG A 30 -7.48 -10.97 3.10
C ARG A 30 -7.95 -11.77 1.88
N GLY A 31 -7.14 -12.69 1.37
CA GLY A 31 -7.46 -13.51 0.19
C GLY A 31 -7.29 -12.81 -1.15
N ILE A 32 -6.62 -11.65 -1.17
CA ILE A 32 -6.35 -10.88 -2.37
C ILE A 32 -4.96 -11.24 -2.90
N ASP A 33 -4.93 -11.89 -4.06
CA ASP A 33 -3.68 -12.30 -4.67
C ASP A 33 -2.87 -11.12 -5.24
N GLY A 34 -1.55 -11.23 -5.21
CA GLY A 34 -0.66 -10.21 -5.78
C GLY A 34 -0.84 -10.03 -7.29
N ALA A 35 -1.36 -11.02 -8.02
CA ALA A 35 -1.77 -10.84 -9.41
C ALA A 35 -2.84 -9.76 -9.57
N ASN A 36 -3.84 -9.72 -8.67
CA ASN A 36 -4.90 -8.72 -8.71
C ASN A 36 -4.36 -7.31 -8.43
N LEU A 37 -3.40 -7.17 -7.52
CA LEU A 37 -2.75 -5.89 -7.26
C LEU A 37 -2.00 -5.36 -8.49
N ARG A 38 -1.28 -6.24 -9.20
CA ARG A 38 -0.60 -5.89 -10.46
C ARG A 38 -1.59 -5.50 -11.55
N GLU A 39 -2.69 -6.24 -11.69
CA GLU A 39 -3.75 -5.94 -12.65
C GLU A 39 -4.41 -4.58 -12.36
N MET A 40 -4.72 -4.30 -11.10
CA MET A 40 -5.25 -3.01 -10.67
C MET A 40 -4.26 -1.87 -10.93
N ALA A 41 -2.96 -2.10 -10.70
CA ALA A 41 -1.94 -1.12 -11.00
C ALA A 41 -1.80 -0.87 -12.51
N ALA A 42 -1.83 -1.92 -13.33
CA ALA A 42 -1.81 -1.80 -14.79
C ALA A 42 -3.02 -1.03 -15.33
N ARG A 43 -4.16 -1.10 -14.64
CA ARG A 43 -5.38 -0.34 -14.96
C ARG A 43 -5.42 1.07 -14.35
N GLY A 44 -4.36 1.51 -13.67
CA GLY A 44 -4.30 2.81 -13.02
C GLY A 44 -5.19 2.96 -11.78
N ARG A 45 -5.72 1.86 -11.23
CA ARG A 45 -6.51 1.88 -9.99
C ARG A 45 -5.65 1.89 -8.74
N LEU A 46 -4.41 1.41 -8.85
CA LEU A 46 -3.38 1.45 -7.82
C LEU A 46 -2.09 2.00 -8.43
N GLU A 47 -1.23 2.57 -7.60
CA GLU A 47 0.11 2.97 -7.99
C GLU A 47 1.11 1.98 -7.41
N LYS A 48 2.00 1.40 -8.24
CA LYS A 48 3.05 0.51 -7.74
C LYS A 48 4.25 1.34 -7.28
N VAL A 49 4.45 1.41 -5.96
CA VAL A 49 5.49 2.25 -5.33
C VAL A 49 6.80 1.47 -5.16
N GLY A 50 6.72 0.15 -4.97
CA GLY A 50 7.89 -0.68 -4.72
C GLY A 50 7.66 -2.16 -4.96
N ARG A 51 8.60 -3.01 -4.51
CA ARG A 51 8.42 -4.45 -4.57
C ARG A 51 7.33 -4.85 -3.58
N GLY A 52 6.20 -5.32 -4.10
CA GLY A 52 5.05 -5.73 -3.28
C GLY A 52 4.33 -4.60 -2.55
N LEU A 53 4.64 -3.33 -2.85
CA LEU A 53 4.03 -2.14 -2.26
C LEU A 53 3.23 -1.37 -3.30
N TYR A 54 1.98 -1.09 -2.96
CA TYR A 54 1.01 -0.39 -3.79
C TYR A 54 0.41 0.77 -3.01
N ARG A 55 -0.08 1.79 -3.71
CA ARG A 55 -0.76 2.95 -3.15
C ARG A 55 -2.12 3.13 -3.80
N VAL A 56 -3.08 3.59 -3.00
CA VAL A 56 -4.40 3.99 -3.48
C VAL A 56 -4.36 5.48 -3.84
N PRO A 57 -4.49 5.86 -5.13
CA PRO A 57 -4.16 7.22 -5.59
C PRO A 57 -5.07 8.32 -5.01
N PHE A 58 -6.32 7.98 -4.67
CA PHE A 58 -7.34 8.94 -4.19
C PHE A 58 -7.35 9.13 -2.67
N LEU A 59 -6.58 8.35 -1.91
CA LEU A 59 -6.35 8.64 -0.50
C LEU A 59 -5.33 9.78 -0.40
N PRO A 60 -5.49 10.73 0.55
CA PRO A 60 -4.53 11.80 0.74
C PRO A 60 -3.13 11.20 0.92
N ARG A 61 -2.12 11.86 0.34
CA ARG A 61 -0.74 11.61 0.74
C ARG A 61 -0.64 12.18 2.15
N ASP A 62 -0.63 11.30 3.15
CA ASP A 62 -0.20 11.73 4.47
C ASP A 62 1.27 12.16 4.34
N GLU A 63 1.59 13.32 4.87
CA GLU A 63 2.87 14.03 4.78
C GLU A 63 4.07 13.26 5.34
N HIS A 64 3.84 12.04 5.83
CA HIS A 64 4.85 11.04 6.14
C HIS A 64 5.24 10.23 4.88
N ASP A 65 6.02 10.84 3.99
CA ASP A 65 6.84 10.09 2.99
C ASP A 65 7.79 9.08 3.69
N GLU A 66 7.94 9.20 5.02
CA GLU A 66 8.60 8.31 5.98
C GLU A 66 8.04 6.86 5.99
N TYR A 67 6.83 6.62 5.46
CA TYR A 67 6.23 5.27 5.46
C TYR A 67 6.57 4.41 4.25
N ALA A 68 6.91 5.00 3.10
CA ALA A 68 7.54 4.23 2.03
C ALA A 68 8.87 3.64 2.54
N GLU A 69 9.59 4.43 3.36
CA GLU A 69 10.81 4.02 4.05
C GLU A 69 10.54 3.00 5.16
N ALA A 70 9.53 3.20 6.01
CA ALA A 70 9.17 2.24 7.08
C ALA A 70 8.72 0.87 6.54
N VAL A 71 8.04 0.84 5.39
CA VAL A 71 7.63 -0.42 4.73
C VAL A 71 8.81 -1.12 4.06
N LEU A 72 9.72 -0.37 3.43
CA LEU A 72 11.01 -0.91 2.94
C LEU A 72 11.86 -1.45 4.11
N TRP A 73 11.86 -0.77 5.25
CA TRP A 73 12.49 -1.20 6.49
C TRP A 73 11.91 -2.52 7.04
N ALA A 74 10.58 -2.66 7.02
CA ALA A 74 9.91 -3.88 7.46
C ALA A 74 10.13 -5.11 6.55
N GLU A 75 10.71 -4.93 5.35
CA GLU A 75 11.17 -6.00 4.46
C GLU A 75 12.67 -6.33 4.61
N GLY A 76 13.36 -5.79 5.62
CA GLY A 76 14.70 -6.22 6.02
C GLY A 76 15.87 -5.61 5.24
N ARG A 77 15.72 -4.42 4.66
CA ARG A 77 16.84 -3.65 4.09
C ARG A 77 16.83 -2.19 4.59
N GLY A 78 17.51 -1.92 5.71
CA GLY A 78 17.87 -0.56 6.17
C GLY A 78 18.85 0.12 5.18
N ILE A 79 18.98 1.45 5.12
CA ILE A 79 19.59 2.36 6.12
C ILE A 79 18.94 3.77 6.01
N ILE A 80 18.65 4.45 7.14
CA ILE A 80 18.43 5.91 7.17
C ILE A 80 19.61 6.57 7.89
N PRO A 81 20.40 7.46 7.27
CA PRO A 81 20.97 8.57 8.01
C PRO A 81 19.89 9.65 8.11
N HIS A 82 19.21 9.68 9.26
CA HIS A 82 18.33 10.76 9.65
C HIS A 82 19.11 12.08 9.65
N ARG A 83 18.73 13.01 8.78
CA ARG A 83 19.12 14.42 8.89
C ARG A 83 17.86 15.26 8.82
N SER A 84 17.29 15.52 9.99
CA SER A 84 16.55 16.75 10.22
C SER A 84 17.56 17.90 10.22
N ASP A 85 17.44 18.83 9.29
CA ASP A 85 18.03 20.16 9.43
C ASP A 85 16.95 21.19 9.10
N GLY A 86 16.58 21.97 10.11
CA GLY A 86 16.13 23.37 10.00
C GLY A 86 14.65 23.61 9.74
#